data_AF-A0A946SPH9-F1
#
_entry.id   AF-A0A946SPH9-F1
#
_cell.length_a   1.000
_cell.length_b   1.000
_cell.length_c   1.000
_cell.angle_alpha   90.00
_cell.angle_beta   90.00
_cell.angle_gamma   90.00
#
_symmetry.space_group_name_H-M   'P 1'
#
loop_
_entity.id
_entity.type
_entity.pdbx_description
1 polymer ?
#
loop_
_entity_poly.entity_id
_entity_poly.type
_entity_poly.pdbx_seq_one_letter_code
_entity_poly.pdbx_strand_id
1 'polypeptide(L)'
;MQPVARVLAWIAGALLGTGAFAQDWESWDIGDPSPGPFDDNAGTWTIEANGADIWAAADAFRFTYQETDGDFDLSARIVSFTDVHEWSKVGLMARQSLDAGSPNVFVNLTGTHGVKVIHRDTVGGPTGPDPAEPNAEAPVYLRLVREGDLFTSYLSDDGAAWDLAEIAGAPAEVTLALGDPVFVGVGVTSHIAGTLMTAEIDSVQGSFLPVEPLGKVAATWAALKASR
;
A
#
# COMPACT_ATOMS: atom_id res chain seq x y z
N MET A 1 -19.66 22.72 -47.74
CA MET A 1 -18.47 22.10 -47.11
C MET A 1 -17.83 23.13 -46.19
N GLN A 2 -18.10 23.02 -44.89
CA GLN A 2 -17.38 23.73 -43.83
C GLN A 2 -17.08 22.70 -42.73
N PRO A 3 -15.87 22.68 -42.14
CA PRO A 3 -15.54 21.68 -41.12
C PRO A 3 -16.13 22.10 -39.77
N VAL A 4 -16.74 21.13 -39.08
CA VAL A 4 -17.27 21.28 -37.72
C VAL A 4 -16.11 21.10 -36.75
N ALA A 5 -15.80 22.15 -35.98
CA ALA A 5 -14.85 22.08 -34.88
C ALA A 5 -15.40 21.20 -33.75
N ARG A 6 -14.66 20.15 -33.40
CA ARG A 6 -14.92 19.35 -32.19
C ARG A 6 -14.34 20.08 -30.99
N VAL A 7 -15.23 20.65 -30.18
CA VAL A 7 -14.93 21.11 -28.82
C VAL A 7 -14.78 19.86 -27.96
N LEU A 8 -13.55 19.56 -27.51
CA LEU A 8 -13.32 18.62 -26.41
C LEU A 8 -13.64 19.37 -25.12
N ALA A 9 -14.82 19.11 -24.57
CA ALA A 9 -15.19 19.52 -23.23
C ALA A 9 -14.43 18.65 -22.23
N TRP A 10 -13.58 19.27 -21.42
CA TRP A 10 -13.06 18.68 -20.20
C TRP A 10 -14.24 18.46 -19.24
N ILE A 11 -14.57 17.21 -18.95
CA ILE A 11 -15.44 16.90 -17.81
C ILE A 11 -14.58 17.07 -16.55
N ALA A 12 -14.75 18.20 -15.88
CA ALA A 12 -14.46 18.31 -14.46
C ALA A 12 -15.57 17.57 -13.71
N GLY A 13 -15.22 16.46 -13.06
CA GLY A 13 -16.10 15.70 -12.17
C GLY A 13 -15.25 14.62 -11.51
N ALA A 14 -15.18 14.46 -10.19
CA ALA A 14 -15.87 15.10 -9.08
C ALA A 14 -14.83 15.34 -7.97
N LEU A 15 -15.07 16.35 -7.13
CA LEU A 15 -14.39 16.45 -5.84
C LEU A 15 -14.83 15.23 -5.02
N LEU A 16 -14.01 14.18 -4.95
CA LEU A 16 -14.22 13.13 -3.96
C LEU A 16 -13.96 13.76 -2.60
N GLY A 17 -15.03 13.81 -1.80
CA GLY A 17 -14.93 14.24 -0.41
C GLY A 17 -13.87 13.41 0.32
N THR A 18 -13.24 14.01 1.31
CA THR A 18 -12.33 13.36 2.27
C THR A 18 -12.89 11.98 2.65
N GLY A 19 -12.30 10.92 2.09
CA GLY A 19 -12.86 9.58 2.12
C GLY A 19 -12.95 9.07 3.55
N ALA A 20 -14.16 8.78 4.02
CA ALA A 20 -14.32 7.89 5.15
C ALA A 20 -13.91 6.49 4.68
N PHE A 21 -12.94 5.88 5.35
CA PHE A 21 -12.55 4.48 5.08
C PHE A 21 -13.78 3.59 5.23
N ALA A 22 -13.99 2.69 4.26
CA ALA A 22 -15.15 1.79 4.25
C ALA A 22 -15.08 0.70 5.34
N GLN A 23 -13.91 0.50 5.93
CA GLN A 23 -13.62 -0.43 7.03
C GLN A 23 -12.67 0.23 8.05
N ASP A 24 -12.49 -0.39 9.21
CA ASP A 24 -11.40 -0.06 10.14
C ASP A 24 -10.08 -0.64 9.60
N TRP A 25 -8.95 -0.16 10.09
CA TRP A 25 -7.64 -0.71 9.76
C TRP A 25 -7.31 -1.90 10.66
N GLU A 26 -6.94 -3.04 10.07
CA GLU A 26 -6.43 -4.20 10.81
C GLU A 26 -4.91 -4.16 10.84
N SER A 27 -4.28 -4.79 11.83
CA SER A 27 -2.82 -4.84 11.94
C SER A 27 -2.36 -6.25 12.31
N TRP A 28 -1.50 -6.84 11.48
CA TRP A 28 -1.06 -8.23 11.59
C TRP A 28 0.45 -8.39 11.35
N ASP A 29 1.04 -9.36 12.04
CA ASP A 29 2.44 -9.74 11.89
C ASP A 29 2.57 -10.86 10.86
N ILE A 30 3.18 -10.57 9.72
CA ILE A 30 3.37 -11.51 8.61
C ILE A 30 4.73 -12.16 8.75
N GLY A 31 4.80 -13.49 8.67
CA GLY A 31 6.05 -14.25 8.81
C GLY A 31 6.53 -14.44 10.24
N ASP A 32 5.61 -14.35 11.22
CA ASP A 32 5.84 -14.51 12.66
C ASP A 32 6.95 -13.62 13.29
N PRO A 33 7.08 -12.32 12.98
CA PRO A 33 7.86 -11.41 13.82
C PRO A 33 7.19 -11.26 15.20
N SER A 34 7.96 -10.85 16.21
CA SER A 34 7.37 -10.55 17.52
C SER A 34 6.32 -9.43 17.38
N PRO A 35 5.17 -9.48 18.05
CA PRO A 35 4.16 -8.44 17.91
C PRO A 35 4.67 -7.07 18.37
N GLY A 36 4.34 -6.03 17.61
CA GLY A 36 4.51 -4.62 18.00
C GLY A 36 3.17 -3.88 18.02
N PRO A 37 3.00 -2.80 18.80
CA PRO A 37 1.76 -2.03 18.80
C PRO A 37 1.51 -1.28 17.49
N PHE A 38 0.21 -1.09 17.19
CA PHE A 38 -0.30 -0.10 16.25
C PHE A 38 -1.25 0.83 17.03
N ASP A 39 -1.02 2.14 16.93
CA ASP A 39 -1.88 3.17 17.50
C ASP A 39 -2.27 4.18 16.42
N ASP A 40 -3.55 4.56 16.39
CA ASP A 40 -4.09 5.62 15.53
C ASP A 40 -4.60 6.75 16.43
N ASN A 41 -3.82 7.81 16.54
CA ASN A 41 -4.16 9.00 17.30
C ASN A 41 -4.67 10.10 16.36
N ALA A 42 -5.94 9.99 15.99
CA ALA A 42 -6.64 10.97 15.16
C ALA A 42 -5.99 11.20 13.77
N GLY A 43 -5.54 10.13 13.12
CA GLY A 43 -4.94 10.15 11.79
C GLY A 43 -3.41 10.22 11.77
N THR A 44 -2.77 10.26 12.94
CA THR A 44 -1.33 10.00 13.09
C THR A 44 -1.15 8.60 13.63
N TRP A 45 -0.50 7.76 12.84
CA TRP A 45 -0.23 6.36 13.14
C TRP A 45 1.17 6.18 13.70
N THR A 46 1.25 5.50 14.83
CA THR A 46 2.50 4.96 15.38
C THR A 46 2.49 3.44 15.18
N ILE A 47 3.43 2.94 14.39
CA ILE A 47 3.60 1.50 14.15
C ILE A 47 4.95 1.06 14.69
N GLU A 48 4.93 0.16 15.66
CA GLU A 48 6.13 -0.56 16.07
C GLU A 48 6.20 -1.92 15.38
N ALA A 49 7.32 -2.21 14.73
CA ALA A 49 7.49 -3.44 13.97
C ALA A 49 8.92 -3.98 14.08
N ASN A 50 9.05 -5.30 14.01
CA ASN A 50 10.31 -5.95 13.68
C ASN A 50 10.10 -6.88 12.48
N GLY A 51 11.17 -7.49 12.01
CA GLY A 51 11.09 -8.46 10.94
C GLY A 51 12.44 -8.75 10.32
N ALA A 52 12.56 -9.90 9.66
CA ALA A 52 13.81 -10.28 8.99
C ALA A 52 14.01 -9.47 7.69
N ASP A 53 12.99 -9.38 6.85
CA ASP A 53 12.93 -8.48 5.68
C ASP A 53 11.57 -8.62 4.95
N ILE A 54 11.28 -7.72 4.01
CA ILE A 54 10.30 -7.92 2.94
C ILE A 54 11.09 -8.20 1.65
N TRP A 55 11.58 -9.44 1.52
CA TRP A 55 12.48 -9.83 0.45
C TRP A 55 12.50 -11.34 0.22
N ALA A 56 13.12 -11.77 -0.89
CA ALA A 56 13.26 -13.17 -1.28
C ALA A 56 11.91 -13.91 -1.27
N ALA A 57 11.90 -15.17 -0.84
CA ALA A 57 10.72 -16.05 -0.92
C ALA A 57 9.72 -15.87 0.25
N ALA A 58 10.07 -15.12 1.30
CA ALA A 58 9.22 -14.99 2.49
C ALA A 58 9.46 -13.66 3.20
N ASP A 59 8.38 -12.93 3.43
CA ASP A 59 8.35 -11.69 4.18
C ASP A 59 8.23 -11.94 5.68
N ALA A 60 8.87 -11.08 6.46
CA ALA A 60 8.72 -10.97 7.90
C ALA A 60 8.61 -9.47 8.26
N PHE A 61 7.42 -9.02 8.62
CA PHE A 61 7.10 -7.60 8.87
C PHE A 61 5.74 -7.40 9.53
N ARG A 62 5.43 -6.17 9.94
CA ARG A 62 4.09 -5.79 10.40
C ARG A 62 3.32 -5.09 9.28
N PHE A 63 2.06 -5.48 9.08
CA PHE A 63 1.20 -4.94 8.05
C PHE A 63 -0.09 -4.38 8.65
N THR A 64 -0.34 -3.09 8.47
CA THR A 64 -1.60 -2.43 8.82
C THR A 64 -2.41 -2.20 7.55
N TYR A 65 -3.55 -2.85 7.40
CA TYR A 65 -4.22 -3.02 6.10
C TYR A 65 -5.75 -2.93 6.14
N GLN A 66 -6.31 -2.76 4.94
CA GLN A 66 -7.72 -3.03 4.62
C GLN A 66 -7.81 -4.02 3.48
N GLU A 67 -8.94 -4.71 3.39
CA GLU A 67 -9.30 -5.53 2.23
C GLU A 67 -10.09 -4.66 1.24
N THR A 68 -9.75 -4.71 -0.05
CA THR A 68 -10.48 -4.00 -1.12
C THR A 68 -10.61 -4.88 -2.36
N ASP A 69 -11.71 -4.71 -3.07
CA ASP A 69 -11.88 -5.22 -4.44
C ASP A 69 -11.46 -4.13 -5.45
N GLY A 70 -11.06 -4.55 -6.66
CA GLY A 70 -10.83 -3.66 -7.80
C GLY A 70 -9.75 -2.60 -7.63
N ASP A 71 -9.99 -1.47 -8.30
CA ASP A 71 -9.09 -0.32 -8.37
C ASP A 71 -9.07 0.45 -7.05
N PHE A 72 -7.90 0.97 -6.69
CA PHE A 72 -7.74 1.81 -5.49
C PHE A 72 -6.71 2.91 -5.71
N ASP A 73 -6.76 3.89 -4.82
CA ASP A 73 -5.77 4.96 -4.73
C ASP A 73 -5.47 5.21 -3.25
N LEU A 74 -4.29 4.81 -2.79
CA LEU A 74 -3.83 4.97 -1.42
C LEU A 74 -2.61 5.89 -1.38
N SER A 75 -2.64 6.88 -0.48
CA SER A 75 -1.51 7.75 -0.18
C SER A 75 -1.29 7.88 1.32
N ALA A 76 -0.05 8.12 1.73
CA ALA A 76 0.30 8.42 3.12
C ALA A 76 1.61 9.22 3.18
N ARG A 77 1.81 9.97 4.25
CA ARG A 77 3.11 10.59 4.54
C ARG A 77 3.86 9.77 5.56
N ILE A 78 5.05 9.32 5.18
CA ILE A 78 6.02 8.79 6.13
C ILE A 78 6.67 9.99 6.81
N VAL A 79 6.37 10.21 8.09
CA VAL A 79 6.88 11.36 8.86
C VAL A 79 8.31 11.09 9.31
N SER A 80 8.52 9.93 9.91
CA SER A 80 9.81 9.46 10.39
C SER A 80 9.76 7.97 10.70
N PHE A 81 10.92 7.35 10.90
CA PHE A 81 11.03 6.06 11.56
C PHE A 81 12.38 5.94 12.24
N THR A 82 12.48 5.00 13.19
CA THR A 82 13.75 4.70 13.86
C THR A 82 14.63 3.90 12.90
N ASP A 83 15.72 4.51 12.42
CA ASP A 83 16.71 3.84 11.59
C ASP A 83 17.55 2.87 12.43
N VAL A 84 17.12 1.61 12.47
CA VAL A 84 17.84 0.51 13.15
C VAL A 84 18.72 -0.28 12.18
N HIS A 85 18.52 -0.11 10.88
CA HIS A 85 19.25 -0.77 9.80
C HIS A 85 19.03 -0.02 8.48
N GLU A 86 20.05 0.07 7.63
CA GLU A 86 20.02 0.75 6.33
C GLU A 86 18.92 0.25 5.36
N TRP A 87 18.43 -0.97 5.61
CA TRP A 87 17.36 -1.64 4.87
C TRP A 87 16.06 -1.82 5.66
N SER A 88 15.91 -1.15 6.81
CA SER A 88 14.60 -0.95 7.46
C SER A 88 13.65 -0.37 6.43
N LYS A 89 12.39 -0.83 6.36
CA LYS A 89 11.42 -0.38 5.34
C LYS A 89 10.12 0.07 5.98
N VAL A 90 9.57 1.15 5.45
CA VAL A 90 8.22 1.62 5.72
C VAL A 90 7.59 2.09 4.42
N GLY A 91 6.34 1.70 4.13
CA GLY A 91 5.74 2.07 2.86
C GLY A 91 4.34 1.56 2.62
N LEU A 92 3.85 1.76 1.40
CA LEU A 92 2.53 1.32 0.94
C LEU A 92 2.63 0.03 0.14
N MET A 93 1.85 -0.97 0.54
CA MET A 93 1.84 -2.30 -0.05
C MET A 93 0.45 -2.68 -0.52
N ALA A 94 0.38 -3.36 -1.67
CA ALA A 94 -0.74 -4.19 -2.07
C ALA A 94 -0.28 -5.64 -2.18
N ARG A 95 -1.01 -6.59 -1.59
CA ARG A 95 -0.63 -8.01 -1.53
C ARG A 95 -1.84 -8.92 -1.69
N GLN A 96 -1.64 -10.08 -2.30
CA GLN A 96 -2.69 -11.05 -2.61
C GLN A 96 -3.22 -11.80 -1.37
N SER A 97 -2.36 -12.18 -0.43
CA SER A 97 -2.76 -12.89 0.80
C SER A 97 -1.92 -12.43 1.98
N LEU A 98 -2.29 -12.83 3.21
CA LEU A 98 -1.49 -12.55 4.42
C LEU A 98 -0.35 -13.57 4.65
N ASP A 99 -0.11 -14.49 3.69
CA ASP A 99 0.98 -15.48 3.79
C ASP A 99 2.35 -14.86 3.53
N ALA A 100 3.39 -15.29 4.25
CA ALA A 100 4.74 -14.74 4.12
C ALA A 100 5.27 -14.71 2.66
N GLY A 101 4.91 -15.67 1.82
CA GLY A 101 5.37 -15.73 0.42
C GLY A 101 4.48 -15.01 -0.59
N SER A 102 3.49 -14.21 -0.18
CA SER A 102 2.47 -13.64 -1.08
C SER A 102 3.08 -12.78 -2.20
N PRO A 103 2.54 -12.87 -3.43
CA PRO A 103 2.71 -11.83 -4.45
C PRO A 103 2.30 -10.47 -3.89
N ASN A 104 3.06 -9.44 -4.23
CA ASN A 104 2.83 -8.07 -3.76
C ASN A 104 3.52 -7.02 -4.64
N VAL A 105 3.08 -5.77 -4.50
CA VAL A 105 3.75 -4.55 -4.96
C VAL A 105 3.93 -3.64 -3.75
N PHE A 106 5.13 -3.10 -3.56
CA PHE A 106 5.50 -2.34 -2.37
C PHE A 106 6.37 -1.12 -2.73
N VAL A 107 5.79 0.07 -2.60
CA VAL A 107 6.54 1.33 -2.63
C VAL A 107 6.94 1.68 -1.20
N ASN A 108 8.24 1.79 -0.95
CA ASN A 108 8.78 1.91 0.40
C ASN A 108 9.92 2.89 0.49
N LEU A 109 10.04 3.55 1.64
CA LEU A 109 11.21 4.27 2.06
C LEU A 109 12.08 3.34 2.89
N THR A 110 13.38 3.34 2.61
CA THR A 110 14.40 2.57 3.33
C THR A 110 15.21 3.45 4.29
N GLY A 111 15.92 2.84 5.25
CA GLY A 111 16.80 3.51 6.21
C GLY A 111 17.73 4.54 5.58
N THR A 112 18.57 4.12 4.64
CA THR A 112 19.57 4.99 3.99
C THR A 112 19.62 4.88 2.47
N HIS A 113 18.77 4.05 1.86
CA HIS A 113 18.75 3.81 0.41
C HIS A 113 17.55 4.46 -0.29
N GLY A 114 16.86 5.38 0.38
CA GLY A 114 15.74 6.16 -0.15
C GLY A 114 14.52 5.34 -0.55
N VAL A 115 13.73 5.86 -1.48
CA VAL A 115 12.49 5.23 -1.94
C VAL A 115 12.80 4.10 -2.94
N LYS A 116 12.00 3.03 -2.87
CA LYS A 116 12.10 1.81 -3.67
C LYS A 116 10.72 1.33 -4.07
N VAL A 117 10.60 0.81 -5.29
CA VAL A 117 9.45 0.04 -5.74
C VAL A 117 9.94 -1.39 -5.92
N ILE A 118 9.43 -2.30 -5.10
CA ILE A 118 9.74 -3.73 -5.18
C ILE A 118 8.46 -4.52 -5.35
N HIS A 119 8.55 -5.70 -5.96
CA HIS A 119 7.42 -6.59 -6.17
C HIS A 119 7.84 -8.05 -6.09
N ARG A 120 6.85 -8.91 -5.83
CA ARG A 120 6.94 -10.37 -5.95
C ARG A 120 5.80 -10.85 -6.83
N ASP A 121 6.12 -11.55 -7.90
CA ASP A 121 5.12 -11.92 -8.91
C ASP A 121 4.39 -13.23 -8.60
N THR A 122 5.04 -14.12 -7.86
CA THR A 122 4.55 -15.48 -7.61
C THR A 122 4.76 -15.89 -6.15
N VAL A 123 3.90 -16.78 -5.66
CA VAL A 123 3.99 -17.28 -4.29
C VAL A 123 5.37 -17.91 -4.05
N GLY A 124 6.10 -17.39 -3.07
CA GLY A 124 7.46 -17.83 -2.74
C GLY A 124 8.51 -17.52 -3.80
N GLY A 125 8.19 -16.67 -4.78
CA GLY A 125 9.12 -16.21 -5.81
C GLY A 125 10.12 -15.19 -5.28
N PRO A 126 11.11 -14.80 -6.09
CA PRO A 126 12.05 -13.74 -5.73
C PRO A 126 11.34 -12.39 -5.64
N THR A 127 11.89 -11.51 -4.81
CA THR A 127 11.53 -10.08 -4.77
C THR A 127 12.54 -9.29 -5.59
N GLY A 128 12.08 -8.26 -6.28
CA GLY A 128 12.95 -7.33 -6.98
C GLY A 128 12.20 -6.14 -7.53
N PRO A 129 12.85 -5.32 -8.36
CA PRO A 129 14.27 -5.39 -8.69
C PRO A 129 15.20 -4.93 -7.55
N ASP A 130 16.50 -5.22 -7.69
CA ASP A 130 17.56 -4.78 -6.77
C ASP A 130 17.69 -3.24 -6.76
N PRO A 131 18.01 -2.65 -5.60
CA PRO A 131 18.04 -1.20 -5.44
C PRO A 131 19.18 -0.51 -6.22
N ALA A 132 18.90 0.65 -6.79
CA ALA A 132 19.92 1.69 -7.05
C ALA A 132 19.82 2.84 -6.04
N GLU A 133 20.82 3.73 -6.07
CA GLU A 133 21.12 4.86 -5.16
C GLU A 133 19.89 5.68 -4.65
N PRO A 134 20.02 6.32 -3.46
CA PRO A 134 18.90 7.01 -2.80
C PRO A 134 18.39 8.21 -3.59
N ASN A 135 17.07 8.41 -3.56
CA ASN A 135 16.40 9.52 -4.25
C ASN A 135 15.49 10.38 -3.34
N ALA A 136 15.25 9.98 -2.08
CA ALA A 136 14.39 10.70 -1.13
C ALA A 136 14.65 10.23 0.32
N GLU A 137 14.26 11.04 1.31
CA GLU A 137 14.35 10.77 2.75
C GLU A 137 13.04 11.19 3.44
N ALA A 138 12.81 10.77 4.69
CA ALA A 138 11.66 11.24 5.45
C ALA A 138 11.83 12.71 5.90
N PRO A 139 10.75 13.54 5.93
CA PRO A 139 9.38 13.17 5.59
C PRO A 139 9.14 13.10 4.08
N VAL A 140 8.36 12.13 3.63
CA VAL A 140 7.99 11.95 2.21
C VAL A 140 6.57 11.38 2.09
N TYR A 141 5.83 11.85 1.09
CA TYR A 141 4.55 11.25 0.74
C TYR A 141 4.77 10.13 -0.27
N LEU A 142 4.13 8.99 -0.04
CA LEU A 142 4.04 7.88 -0.98
C LEU A 142 2.60 7.72 -1.43
N ARG A 143 2.42 7.25 -2.67
CA ARG A 143 1.10 6.90 -3.20
C ARG A 143 1.19 5.68 -4.10
N LEU A 144 0.22 4.79 -3.97
CA LEU A 144 0.08 3.56 -4.74
C LEU A 144 -1.31 3.54 -5.34
N VAL A 145 -1.38 3.48 -6.66
CA VAL A 145 -2.62 3.42 -7.43
C VAL A 145 -2.71 2.07 -8.14
N ARG A 146 -3.87 1.44 -8.12
CA ARG A 146 -4.18 0.24 -8.92
C ARG A 146 -5.26 0.56 -9.93
N GLU A 147 -5.01 0.26 -11.19
CA GLU A 147 -5.96 0.28 -12.31
C GLU A 147 -5.92 -1.06 -13.05
N GLY A 148 -6.88 -1.95 -12.77
CA GLY A 148 -6.87 -3.33 -13.21
C GLY A 148 -5.69 -4.12 -12.61
N ASP A 149 -4.76 -4.52 -13.48
CA ASP A 149 -3.52 -5.21 -13.08
C ASP A 149 -2.31 -4.27 -13.02
N LEU A 150 -2.49 -2.98 -13.35
CA LEU A 150 -1.41 -1.99 -13.32
C LEU A 150 -1.35 -1.31 -11.95
N PHE A 151 -0.17 -1.36 -11.34
CA PHE A 151 0.16 -0.63 -10.12
C PHE A 151 1.13 0.49 -10.45
N THR A 152 0.78 1.73 -10.07
CA THR A 152 1.63 2.90 -10.27
C THR A 152 1.99 3.53 -8.94
N SER A 153 3.29 3.67 -8.71
CA SER A 153 3.87 4.22 -7.49
C SER A 153 4.34 5.66 -7.71
N TYR A 154 4.02 6.53 -6.75
CA TYR A 154 4.39 7.94 -6.77
C TYR A 154 5.05 8.35 -5.46
N LEU A 155 5.80 9.45 -5.52
CA LEU A 155 6.28 10.17 -4.35
C LEU A 155 5.99 11.67 -4.47
N SER A 156 5.97 12.36 -3.33
CA SER A 156 5.74 13.81 -3.26
C SER A 156 6.38 14.40 -2.00
N ASP A 157 6.87 15.63 -2.09
CA ASP A 157 7.38 16.40 -0.94
C ASP A 157 6.25 17.13 -0.18
N ASP A 158 5.12 17.41 -0.85
CA ASP A 158 4.06 18.29 -0.33
C ASP A 158 2.67 17.63 -0.27
N GLY A 159 2.53 16.42 -0.79
CA GLY A 159 1.26 15.68 -0.87
C GLY A 159 0.30 16.22 -1.94
N ALA A 160 0.74 17.16 -2.78
CA ALA A 160 -0.06 17.80 -3.82
C ALA A 160 0.51 17.60 -5.22
N ALA A 161 1.82 17.82 -5.41
CA ALA A 161 2.53 17.54 -6.64
C ALA A 161 3.18 16.15 -6.56
N TRP A 162 2.74 15.23 -7.42
CA TRP A 162 3.15 13.84 -7.41
C TRP A 162 4.05 13.53 -8.60
N ASP A 163 5.25 13.05 -8.31
CA ASP A 163 6.19 12.50 -9.29
C ASP A 163 6.11 10.98 -9.30
N LEU A 164 6.37 10.36 -10.45
CA LEU A 164 6.53 8.91 -10.51
C LEU A 164 7.69 8.49 -9.62
N ALA A 165 7.51 7.41 -8.87
CA ALA A 165 8.58 6.80 -8.09
C ALA A 165 9.53 5.99 -8.99
N GLU A 166 10.02 6.61 -10.05
CA GLU A 166 11.05 6.04 -10.92
C GLU A 166 12.36 5.98 -10.15
N ILE A 167 12.78 4.77 -9.81
CA ILE A 167 14.07 4.54 -9.19
C ILE A 167 14.97 3.92 -10.24
N ALA A 168 16.24 4.29 -10.27
CA ALA A 168 17.17 3.64 -11.19
C ALA A 168 17.11 2.10 -11.01
N GLY A 169 16.77 1.38 -12.08
CA GLY A 169 16.62 -0.08 -12.05
C GLY A 169 15.22 -0.61 -11.69
N ALA A 170 14.27 0.23 -11.24
CA ALA A 170 12.90 -0.18 -10.92
C ALA A 170 11.85 0.74 -11.58
N PRO A 171 10.94 0.20 -12.41
CA PRO A 171 9.86 1.01 -12.95
C PRO A 171 8.90 1.41 -11.82
N ALA A 172 8.41 2.65 -11.88
CA ALA A 172 7.32 3.12 -11.02
C ALA A 172 6.01 2.34 -11.26
N GLU A 173 5.91 1.71 -12.43
CA GLU A 173 4.76 0.96 -12.92
C GLU A 173 5.06 -0.55 -12.90
N VAL A 174 4.20 -1.33 -12.24
CA VAL A 174 4.28 -2.79 -12.18
C VAL A 174 2.96 -3.37 -12.66
N THR A 175 2.99 -4.22 -13.69
CA THR A 175 1.80 -4.98 -14.13
C THR A 175 1.81 -6.35 -13.48
N LEU A 176 0.89 -6.60 -12.55
CA LEU A 176 0.80 -7.85 -11.80
C LEU A 176 -0.66 -8.20 -11.49
N ALA A 177 -1.10 -9.40 -11.90
CA ALA A 177 -2.44 -9.87 -11.61
C ALA A 177 -2.53 -10.45 -10.18
N LEU A 178 -2.79 -9.60 -9.18
CA LEU A 178 -3.03 -10.04 -7.80
C LEU A 178 -4.40 -10.73 -7.63
N GLY A 179 -5.36 -10.44 -8.51
CA GLY A 179 -6.75 -10.84 -8.34
C GLY A 179 -7.47 -10.03 -7.26
N ASP A 180 -8.76 -10.30 -7.05
CA ASP A 180 -9.56 -9.67 -6.00
C ASP A 180 -10.08 -10.75 -5.02
N PRO A 181 -10.23 -10.43 -3.73
CA PRO A 181 -9.82 -9.17 -3.09
C PRO A 181 -8.29 -9.07 -2.90
N VAL A 182 -7.79 -7.85 -2.67
CA VAL A 182 -6.40 -7.59 -2.25
C VAL A 182 -6.36 -6.95 -0.87
N PHE A 183 -5.26 -7.16 -0.16
CA PHE A 183 -4.95 -6.42 1.06
C PHE A 183 -4.05 -5.24 0.72
N VAL A 184 -4.44 -4.04 1.13
CA VAL A 184 -3.75 -2.79 0.82
C VAL A 184 -3.52 -1.99 2.10
N GLY A 185 -2.32 -1.43 2.28
CA GLY A 185 -2.00 -0.70 3.49
C GLY A 185 -0.53 -0.38 3.70
N VAL A 186 -0.13 -0.19 4.96
CA VAL A 186 1.21 0.19 5.37
C VAL A 186 2.00 -1.01 5.89
N GLY A 187 3.14 -1.30 5.26
CA GLY A 187 4.08 -2.34 5.69
C GLY A 187 5.31 -1.73 6.38
N VAL A 188 5.72 -2.31 7.51
CA VAL A 188 6.88 -1.85 8.31
C VAL A 188 7.76 -3.03 8.74
N THR A 189 9.07 -2.97 8.48
CA THR A 189 10.05 -3.97 8.93
C THR A 189 11.38 -3.33 9.34
N SER A 190 11.93 -3.77 10.46
CA SER A 190 13.24 -3.33 10.96
C SER A 190 14.43 -3.95 10.24
N HIS A 191 14.20 -4.96 9.41
CA HIS A 191 15.24 -5.78 8.80
C HIS A 191 16.13 -6.56 9.81
N ILE A 192 15.83 -6.46 11.11
CA ILE A 192 16.51 -7.18 12.18
C ILE A 192 15.44 -7.87 13.03
N ALA A 193 15.28 -9.17 12.84
CA ALA A 193 14.33 -9.98 13.60
C ALA A 193 14.53 -9.79 15.11
N GLY A 194 13.45 -9.45 15.83
CA GLY A 194 13.48 -9.20 17.28
C GLY A 194 13.96 -7.82 17.71
N THR A 195 14.37 -6.93 16.80
CA THR A 195 14.62 -5.50 17.10
C THR A 195 13.49 -4.67 16.55
N LEU A 196 12.77 -3.95 17.43
CA LEU A 196 11.68 -3.06 17.03
C LEU A 196 12.23 -1.76 16.41
N MET A 197 11.56 -1.30 15.37
CA MET A 197 11.60 0.07 14.90
C MET A 197 10.22 0.70 15.12
N THR A 198 10.18 2.00 15.39
CA THR A 198 8.95 2.79 15.44
C THR A 198 8.86 3.63 14.18
N ALA A 199 7.73 3.58 13.47
CA ALA A 199 7.41 4.41 12.31
C ALA A 199 6.22 5.31 12.62
N GLU A 200 6.34 6.59 12.23
CA GLU A 200 5.29 7.60 12.33
C GLU A 200 4.77 7.90 10.93
N ILE A 201 3.48 7.65 10.72
CA ILE A 201 2.79 7.90 9.45
C ILE A 201 1.62 8.84 9.70
N ASP A 202 1.41 9.82 8.84
CA ASP A 202 0.19 10.65 8.88
C ASP A 202 -0.42 10.80 7.49
N SER A 203 -1.51 11.57 7.42
CA SER A 203 -2.15 11.92 6.15
C SER A 203 -2.55 10.71 5.31
N VAL A 204 -2.86 9.58 5.96
CA VAL A 204 -3.32 8.37 5.27
C VAL A 204 -4.67 8.66 4.63
N GLN A 205 -4.73 8.54 3.31
CA GLN A 205 -5.91 8.80 2.49
C GLN A 205 -6.06 7.69 1.47
N GLY A 206 -7.26 7.12 1.39
CA GLY A 206 -7.55 6.03 0.46
C GLY A 206 -8.90 6.19 -0.20
N SER A 207 -9.00 5.72 -1.45
CA SER A 207 -10.27 5.37 -2.07
C SER A 207 -10.28 3.87 -2.34
N PHE A 208 -11.23 3.18 -1.72
CA PHE A 208 -11.33 1.72 -1.72
C PHE A 208 -12.76 1.31 -2.04
N LEU A 209 -12.92 0.20 -2.76
CA LEU A 209 -14.23 -0.42 -2.89
C LEU A 209 -14.53 -1.26 -1.65
N PRO A 210 -15.74 -1.18 -1.09
CA PRO A 210 -16.11 -2.00 0.05
C PRO A 210 -16.12 -3.47 -0.36
N VAL A 211 -15.35 -4.31 0.35
CA VAL A 211 -15.49 -5.77 0.25
C VAL A 211 -16.80 -6.17 0.93
N GLU A 212 -17.72 -6.75 0.18
CA GLU A 212 -18.97 -7.26 0.74
C GLU A 212 -18.68 -8.51 1.58
N PRO A 213 -19.02 -8.53 2.89
CA PRO A 213 -18.81 -9.70 3.71
C PRO A 213 -19.56 -10.90 3.11
N LEU A 214 -18.83 -11.98 2.79
CA LEU A 214 -19.39 -13.25 2.34
C LEU A 214 -20.38 -13.79 3.40
N GLY A 215 -21.64 -13.38 3.29
CA GLY A 215 -22.68 -13.67 4.27
C GLY A 215 -23.81 -12.64 4.33
N LYS A 216 -23.54 -11.36 4.03
CA LYS A 216 -24.59 -10.33 4.00
C LYS A 216 -25.54 -10.50 2.82
N VAL A 217 -25.03 -10.87 1.65
CA VAL A 217 -25.83 -11.12 0.43
C VAL A 217 -26.77 -12.32 0.61
N ALA A 218 -26.33 -13.38 1.31
CA ALA A 218 -27.19 -14.54 1.60
C ALA A 218 -28.35 -14.16 2.54
N ALA A 219 -28.10 -13.29 3.52
CA ALA A 219 -29.12 -12.79 4.44
C ALA A 219 -30.14 -11.86 3.77
N THR A 220 -29.70 -10.96 2.88
CA THR A 220 -30.62 -10.08 2.12
C THR A 220 -31.48 -10.86 1.13
N TRP A 221 -30.94 -11.86 0.42
CA TRP A 221 -31.74 -12.71 -0.47
C TRP A 221 -32.72 -13.63 0.29
N ALA A 222 -32.32 -14.14 1.46
CA ALA A 222 -33.22 -14.93 2.31
C ALA A 222 -34.39 -14.08 2.85
N ALA A 223 -34.12 -12.85 3.30
CA ALA A 223 -35.14 -11.92 3.77
C ALA A 223 -36.11 -11.48 2.65
N LEU A 224 -35.62 -11.29 1.42
CA LEU A 224 -36.45 -10.97 0.25
C LEU A 224 -37.31 -12.16 -0.23
N LYS A 225 -36.88 -13.41 -0.02
CA LYS A 225 -37.70 -14.60 -0.30
C LYS A 225 -38.75 -14.87 0.77
N ALA A 226 -38.50 -14.53 2.03
CA ALA A 226 -39.43 -14.72 3.14
C ALA A 226 -40.55 -13.66 3.22
N SER A 227 -40.48 -12.61 2.40
CA SER A 227 -41.46 -11.50 2.34
C SER A 227 -42.43 -11.59 1.15
N ARG A 228 -42.48 -12.74 0.48
CA ARG A 228 -43.48 -13.10 -0.54
C ARG A 228 -44.29 -14.30 -0.07
#